data_AF-A0AA36IJ08-F1
#
_entry.id   AF-A0AA36IJ08-F1
#
_cell.length_a   1.000
_cell.length_b   1.000
_cell.length_c   1.000
_cell.angle_alpha   90.00
_cell.angle_beta   90.00
_cell.angle_gamma   90.00
#
_symmetry.space_group_name_H-M   'P 1'
#
loop_
_entity.id
_entity.type
_entity.pdbx_description
1 polymer ?
#
loop_
_entity_poly.entity_id
_entity_poly.type
_entity_poly.pdbx_seq_one_letter_code
_entity_poly.pdbx_strand_id
1 'polypeptide(L)'
;MPACACFAEALPLLQQAAEAAACAAEVVRGRGAELRLDEVVRRFLMVCLVYSRRMAEAIRLGEDSLARGRSQPALLRLCGEIFNQQGLQLMGLQEAEARSWFLRASKMFEEAEMLAPGHAHSFSSWALSNSMLGDLQGAQRVAGEALKTVPGFWVHPLQRPSFFAPQLLRQIRMPGYLAPSFHSCTRKWVLQEVPHGDASGASMDFGVAPVG
;
A
#
# COMPACT_ATOMS: atom_id res chain seq x y z
N MET A 1 22.52 -2.18 22.26
CA MET A 1 21.92 -2.36 20.92
C MET A 1 22.16 -1.09 20.11
N PRO A 2 22.96 -1.10 19.01
CA PRO A 2 23.33 0.11 18.29
C PRO A 2 22.37 0.35 17.13
N ALA A 3 21.20 0.95 17.41
CA ALA A 3 20.31 1.46 16.36
C ALA A 3 20.67 2.89 15.92
N CYS A 4 21.72 3.50 16.49
CA CYS A 4 21.96 4.94 16.41
C CYS A 4 22.95 5.38 15.31
N ALA A 5 23.84 4.49 14.83
CA ALA A 5 24.89 4.88 13.88
C ALA A 5 24.37 5.08 12.43
N CYS A 6 23.49 4.19 11.94
CA CYS A 6 22.96 4.30 10.57
C CYS A 6 22.07 5.53 10.36
N PHE A 7 21.44 6.06 11.42
CA PHE A 7 20.59 7.25 11.32
C PHE A 7 21.40 8.56 11.21
N ALA A 8 22.56 8.62 11.87
CA ALA A 8 23.43 9.79 11.82
C ALA A 8 24.06 9.97 10.43
N GLU A 9 24.39 8.87 9.74
CA GLU A 9 24.94 8.89 8.38
C GLU A 9 23.87 9.18 7.30
N ALA A 10 22.62 8.80 7.55
CA ALA A 10 21.52 9.04 6.61
C ALA A 10 20.97 10.47 6.67
N LEU A 11 21.14 11.18 7.80
CA LEU A 11 20.55 12.50 8.02
C LEU A 11 21.00 13.57 7.00
N PRO A 12 22.30 13.68 6.63
CA PRO A 12 22.75 14.64 5.62
C PRO A 12 22.20 14.32 4.23
N LEU A 13 22.07 13.03 3.89
CA LEU A 13 21.48 12.59 2.61
C LEU A 13 19.99 12.91 2.53
N LEU A 14 19.27 12.76 3.64
CA LEU A 14 17.85 13.15 3.74
C LEU A 14 17.67 14.67 3.66
N GLN A 15 18.57 15.46 4.27
CA GLN A 15 18.56 16.92 4.14
C GLN A 15 18.86 17.36 2.71
N GLN A 16 19.87 16.79 2.05
CA GLN A 16 20.16 17.06 0.64
C GLN A 16 19.00 16.65 -0.27
N ALA A 17 18.35 15.52 0.00
CA ALA A 17 17.16 15.10 -0.74
C ALA A 17 15.99 16.07 -0.51
N ALA A 18 15.81 16.58 0.71
CA ALA A 18 14.78 17.58 1.02
C ALA A 18 15.05 18.94 0.35
N GLU A 19 16.30 19.38 0.31
CA GLU A 19 16.73 20.60 -0.40
C GLU A 19 16.57 20.45 -1.91
N ALA A 20 16.97 19.31 -2.48
CA ALA A 20 16.75 18.99 -3.88
C ALA A 20 15.25 18.94 -4.21
N ALA A 21 14.43 18.40 -3.31
CA ALA A 21 12.98 18.39 -3.45
C ALA A 21 12.38 19.79 -3.35
N ALA A 22 12.88 20.65 -2.44
CA ALA A 22 12.45 22.04 -2.33
C ALA A 22 12.79 22.81 -3.62
N CYS A 23 14.02 22.69 -4.11
CA CYS A 23 14.47 23.29 -5.36
C CYS A 23 13.63 22.80 -6.55
N ALA A 24 13.43 21.49 -6.66
CA ALA A 24 12.62 20.92 -7.72
C ALA A 24 11.13 21.30 -7.61
N ALA A 25 10.62 21.52 -6.41
CA ALA A 25 9.25 21.96 -6.23
C ALA A 25 9.07 23.46 -6.52
N GLU A 26 10.07 24.31 -6.29
CA GLU A 26 10.10 25.70 -6.82
C GLU A 26 10.08 25.68 -8.35
N VAL A 27 10.86 24.77 -8.95
CA VAL A 27 10.89 24.55 -10.39
C VAL A 27 9.52 24.10 -10.94
N VAL A 28 8.85 23.18 -10.24
CA VAL A 28 7.48 22.74 -10.58
C VAL A 28 6.47 23.89 -10.40
N ARG A 29 6.57 24.69 -9.33
CA ARG A 29 5.67 25.83 -9.06
C ARG A 29 5.82 26.97 -10.07
N GLY A 30 7.02 27.20 -10.61
CA GLY A 30 7.27 28.31 -11.55
C GLY A 30 7.15 27.94 -13.03
N ARG A 31 7.50 26.72 -13.44
CA ARG A 31 7.65 26.33 -14.87
C ARG A 31 7.36 24.85 -15.17
N GLY A 32 6.58 24.15 -14.34
CA GLY A 32 6.34 22.70 -14.48
C GLY A 32 5.78 22.24 -15.84
N ALA A 33 5.15 23.15 -16.60
CA ALA A 33 4.70 22.90 -17.96
C ALA A 33 5.87 22.86 -18.99
N GLU A 34 6.87 23.72 -18.83
CA GLU A 34 7.97 23.95 -19.78
C GLU A 34 9.17 23.02 -19.58
N LEU A 35 9.44 22.63 -18.33
CA LEU A 35 10.57 21.73 -18.06
C LEU A 35 10.21 20.29 -18.42
N ARG A 36 10.81 19.82 -19.50
CA ARG A 36 10.84 18.40 -19.90
C ARG A 36 11.68 17.59 -18.91
N LEU A 37 11.17 17.44 -17.69
CA LEU A 37 11.75 16.51 -16.72
C LEU A 37 11.59 15.07 -17.23
N ASP A 38 12.65 14.30 -17.09
CA ASP A 38 12.59 12.86 -17.34
C ASP A 38 11.64 12.16 -16.36
N GLU A 39 11.08 11.03 -16.78
CA GLU A 39 10.11 10.27 -15.99
C GLU A 39 10.67 9.78 -14.66
N VAL A 40 11.94 9.37 -14.63
CA VAL A 40 12.60 8.93 -13.40
C VAL A 40 12.66 10.07 -12.40
N VAL A 41 13.00 11.27 -12.87
CA VAL A 41 13.05 12.48 -12.05
C VAL A 41 11.67 12.85 -11.54
N ARG A 42 10.63 12.82 -12.39
CA ARG A 42 9.25 13.12 -11.96
C ARG A 42 8.78 12.18 -10.85
N ARG A 43 9.00 10.87 -11.00
CA ARG A 43 8.65 9.87 -9.97
C ARG A 43 9.43 10.08 -8.67
N PHE A 44 10.73 10.34 -8.76
CA PHE A 44 11.54 10.67 -7.58
C PHE A 44 10.99 11.90 -6.85
N LEU A 45 10.66 12.96 -7.58
CA LEU A 45 10.08 14.18 -7.00
C LEU A 45 8.71 13.94 -6.37
N MET A 46 7.85 13.14 -6.99
CA MET A 46 6.57 12.75 -6.39
C MET A 46 6.78 12.09 -5.03
N VAL A 47 7.74 11.16 -4.93
CA VAL A 47 8.10 10.52 -3.65
C VAL A 47 8.59 11.55 -2.64
N CYS A 48 9.51 12.43 -3.02
CA CYS A 48 10.00 13.48 -2.11
C CYS A 48 8.90 14.42 -1.61
N LEU A 49 7.96 14.79 -2.50
CA LEU A 49 6.81 15.63 -2.14
C LEU A 49 5.90 14.94 -1.13
N VAL A 50 5.66 13.62 -1.28
CA VAL A 50 4.91 12.82 -0.30
C VAL A 50 5.60 12.83 1.06
N TYR A 51 6.90 12.53 1.11
CA TYR A 51 7.67 12.54 2.37
C TYR A 51 7.72 13.93 3.02
N SER A 52 7.72 14.99 2.21
CA SER A 52 7.67 16.37 2.66
C SER A 52 6.26 16.85 3.02
N ARG A 53 5.26 15.96 3.07
CA ARG A 53 3.84 16.27 3.36
C ARG A 53 3.18 17.24 2.37
N ARG A 54 3.71 17.36 1.15
CA ARG A 54 3.20 18.25 0.08
C ARG A 54 2.33 17.45 -0.89
N MET A 55 1.27 16.85 -0.35
CA MET A 55 0.46 15.84 -1.05
C MET A 55 -0.22 16.40 -2.32
N ALA A 56 -0.78 17.62 -2.25
CA ALA A 56 -1.43 18.26 -3.39
C ALA A 56 -0.48 18.45 -4.58
N GLU A 57 0.80 18.70 -4.32
CA GLU A 57 1.81 18.88 -5.37
C GLU A 57 2.25 17.55 -5.96
N ALA A 58 2.36 16.51 -5.13
CA ALA A 58 2.63 15.14 -5.59
C ALA A 58 1.51 14.64 -6.51
N ILE A 59 0.25 14.88 -6.12
CA ILE A 59 -0.94 14.55 -6.91
C ILE A 59 -0.90 15.25 -8.26
N ARG A 60 -0.72 16.58 -8.26
CA ARG A 60 -0.67 17.37 -9.50
C ARG A 60 0.45 16.90 -10.42
N LEU A 61 1.64 16.64 -9.89
CA LEU A 61 2.77 16.14 -10.68
C LEU A 61 2.48 14.74 -11.26
N GLY A 62 1.82 13.87 -10.49
CA GLY A 62 1.38 12.55 -10.95
C GLY A 62 0.35 12.63 -12.07
N GLU A 63 -0.70 13.45 -11.90
CA GLU A 63 -1.72 13.70 -12.92
C GLU A 63 -1.13 14.28 -14.21
N ASP A 64 -0.24 15.27 -14.09
CA ASP A 64 0.48 15.84 -15.22
C ASP A 64 1.33 14.79 -15.96
N SER A 65 1.89 13.83 -15.23
CA SER A 65 2.72 12.77 -15.81
C SER A 65 1.85 11.73 -16.54
N LEU A 66 0.70 11.37 -15.98
CA LEU A 66 -0.29 10.51 -16.63
C LEU A 66 -0.88 11.15 -17.90
N ALA A 67 -1.22 12.45 -17.84
CA ALA A 67 -1.79 13.20 -18.96
C ALA A 67 -0.84 13.28 -20.17
N ARG A 68 0.48 13.18 -19.96
CA ARG A 68 1.49 13.12 -21.03
C ARG A 68 1.58 11.76 -21.73
N GLY A 69 0.60 10.87 -21.51
CA GLY A 69 0.45 9.60 -22.21
C GLY A 69 1.45 8.52 -21.78
N ARG A 70 2.03 8.66 -20.58
CA ARG A 70 3.02 7.73 -20.06
C ARG A 70 2.38 6.78 -19.05
N SER A 71 1.58 5.84 -19.54
CA SER A 71 1.01 4.76 -18.71
C SER A 71 2.09 3.70 -18.40
N GLN A 72 3.14 4.09 -17.69
CA GLN A 72 4.12 3.12 -17.20
C GLN A 72 3.58 2.46 -15.92
N PRO A 73 3.69 1.13 -15.77
CA PRO A 73 3.22 0.44 -14.57
C PRO A 73 3.76 1.03 -13.28
N ALA A 74 5.02 1.49 -13.26
CA ALA A 74 5.62 2.08 -12.08
C ALA A 74 5.05 3.46 -11.70
N LEU A 75 4.70 4.29 -12.70
CA LEU A 75 4.04 5.57 -12.44
C LEU A 75 2.62 5.36 -11.92
N LEU A 76 1.86 4.46 -12.56
CA LEU A 76 0.50 4.11 -12.14
C LEU A 76 0.48 3.62 -10.69
N ARG A 77 1.38 2.71 -10.33
CA ARG A 77 1.53 2.24 -8.93
C ARG A 77 1.80 3.38 -7.97
N LEU A 78 2.74 4.27 -8.31
CA LEU A 78 3.06 5.42 -7.45
C LEU A 78 1.88 6.38 -7.28
N CYS A 79 1.15 6.68 -8.37
CA CYS A 79 -0.09 7.47 -8.31
C CYS A 79 -1.14 6.79 -7.43
N GLY A 80 -1.30 5.46 -7.55
CA GLY A 80 -2.18 4.66 -6.71
C GLY A 80 -1.85 4.80 -5.22
N GLU A 81 -0.57 4.72 -4.86
CA GLU A 81 -0.12 4.94 -3.48
C GLU A 81 -0.42 6.35 -2.96
N ILE A 82 -0.13 7.38 -3.78
CA ILE A 82 -0.39 8.78 -3.46
C ILE A 82 -1.89 8.99 -3.20
N PHE A 83 -2.76 8.45 -4.06
CA PHE A 83 -4.20 8.55 -3.90
C PHE A 83 -4.71 7.79 -2.67
N ASN A 84 -4.16 6.61 -2.37
CA ASN A 84 -4.46 5.90 -1.14
C ASN A 84 -4.11 6.73 0.11
N GLN A 85 -2.93 7.35 0.12
CA GLN A 85 -2.52 8.19 1.26
C GLN A 85 -3.42 9.43 1.41
N GLN A 86 -3.80 10.07 0.30
CA GLN A 86 -4.76 11.18 0.34
C GLN A 86 -6.12 10.73 0.88
N GLY A 87 -6.63 9.59 0.41
CA GLY A 87 -7.87 8.99 0.91
C GLY A 87 -7.79 8.75 2.42
N LEU A 88 -6.70 8.18 2.92
CA LEU A 88 -6.47 7.96 4.35
C LEU A 88 -6.45 9.25 5.17
N GLN A 89 -5.88 10.35 4.64
CA GLN A 89 -5.86 11.64 5.32
C GLN A 89 -7.27 12.26 5.48
N LEU A 90 -8.16 11.95 4.54
CA LEU A 90 -9.53 12.47 4.53
C LEU A 90 -10.53 11.57 5.26
N MET A 91 -10.14 10.35 5.63
CA MET A 91 -10.98 9.43 6.37
C MET A 91 -11.43 10.02 7.71
N GLY A 92 -12.74 9.94 7.98
CA GLY A 92 -13.34 10.49 9.21
C GLY A 92 -13.53 12.01 9.20
N LEU A 93 -13.03 12.71 8.18
CA LEU A 93 -13.24 14.15 7.98
C LEU A 93 -14.18 14.41 6.80
N GLN A 94 -13.90 13.78 5.66
CA GLN A 94 -14.61 13.97 4.39
C GLN A 94 -14.77 12.63 3.68
N GLU A 95 -15.71 11.81 4.15
CA GLU A 95 -15.84 10.41 3.70
C GLU A 95 -16.09 10.27 2.19
N ALA A 96 -16.95 11.12 1.61
CA ALA A 96 -17.21 11.08 0.16
C ALA A 96 -15.95 11.39 -0.66
N GLU A 97 -15.15 12.35 -0.22
CA GLU A 97 -13.90 12.70 -0.88
C GLU A 97 -12.85 11.59 -0.71
N ALA A 98 -12.72 11.03 0.50
CA ALA A 98 -11.85 9.89 0.77
C ALA A 98 -12.19 8.69 -0.14
N ARG A 99 -13.47 8.36 -0.31
CA ARG A 99 -13.93 7.30 -1.23
C ARG A 99 -13.55 7.59 -2.67
N SER A 100 -13.68 8.82 -3.14
CA SER A 100 -13.24 9.22 -4.49
C SER A 100 -11.74 8.93 -4.69
N TRP A 101 -10.90 9.25 -3.72
CA TRP A 101 -9.47 8.96 -3.78
C TRP A 101 -9.16 7.46 -3.80
N PHE A 102 -9.86 6.64 -3.00
CA PHE A 102 -9.69 5.18 -3.05
C PHE A 102 -10.15 4.55 -4.38
N LEU A 103 -11.21 5.08 -5.01
CA LEU A 103 -11.62 4.64 -6.35
C LEU A 103 -10.53 4.93 -7.38
N ARG A 104 -9.97 6.15 -7.33
CA ARG A 104 -8.86 6.54 -8.20
C ARG A 104 -7.64 5.65 -7.97
N ALA A 105 -7.29 5.35 -6.72
CA ALA A 105 -6.19 4.46 -6.38
C ALA A 105 -6.40 3.05 -6.95
N SER A 106 -7.58 2.48 -6.74
CA SER A 106 -7.94 1.13 -7.24
C SER A 106 -7.79 1.03 -8.76
N LYS A 107 -8.27 2.05 -9.50
CA LYS A 107 -8.11 2.13 -10.95
C LYS A 107 -6.65 2.17 -11.40
N MET A 108 -5.79 2.92 -10.68
CA MET A 108 -4.37 2.99 -11.02
C MET A 108 -3.67 1.64 -10.80
N PHE A 109 -4.00 0.90 -9.74
CA PHE A 109 -3.43 -0.42 -9.51
C PHE A 109 -3.92 -1.45 -10.53
N GLU A 110 -5.21 -1.42 -10.88
CA GLU A 110 -5.78 -2.27 -11.92
C GLU A 110 -5.08 -2.05 -13.27
N GLU A 111 -4.94 -0.80 -13.70
CA GLU A 111 -4.22 -0.47 -14.93
C GLU A 111 -2.75 -0.88 -14.88
N ALA A 112 -2.08 -0.70 -13.74
CA ALA A 112 -0.70 -1.13 -13.59
C ALA A 112 -0.54 -2.65 -13.71
N GLU A 113 -1.45 -3.43 -13.11
CA GLU A 113 -1.45 -4.89 -13.14
C GLU A 113 -1.74 -5.41 -14.55
N MET A 114 -2.67 -4.78 -15.29
CA MET A 114 -2.92 -5.11 -16.70
C MET A 114 -1.68 -4.93 -17.59
N LEU A 115 -0.84 -3.95 -17.28
CA LEU A 115 0.35 -3.64 -18.07
C LEU A 115 1.59 -4.44 -17.65
N ALA A 116 1.75 -4.73 -16.35
CA ALA A 116 2.85 -5.52 -15.83
C ALA A 116 2.40 -6.30 -14.59
N PRO A 117 1.97 -7.57 -14.76
CA PRO A 117 1.38 -8.33 -13.69
C PRO A 117 2.40 -8.80 -12.63
N GLY A 118 1.91 -9.13 -11.44
CA GLY A 118 2.68 -9.81 -10.41
C GLY A 118 3.51 -8.87 -9.51
N HIS A 119 3.13 -7.59 -9.39
CA HIS A 119 3.87 -6.68 -8.50
C HIS A 119 3.36 -6.73 -7.05
N ALA A 120 4.11 -7.47 -6.21
CA ALA A 120 3.83 -7.70 -4.78
C ALA A 120 3.29 -6.48 -4.02
N HIS A 121 4.01 -5.36 -4.01
CA HIS A 121 3.65 -4.20 -3.20
C HIS A 121 2.32 -3.57 -3.63
N SER A 122 1.94 -3.68 -4.90
CA SER A 122 0.71 -3.07 -5.41
C SER A 122 -0.52 -3.85 -5.03
N PHE A 123 -0.42 -5.17 -4.88
CA PHE A 123 -1.56 -5.98 -4.42
C PHE A 123 -2.00 -5.63 -3.01
N SER A 124 -1.05 -5.37 -2.10
CA SER A 124 -1.39 -4.92 -0.75
C SER A 124 -2.13 -3.59 -0.83
N SER A 125 -1.58 -2.58 -1.46
CA SER A 125 -2.20 -1.26 -1.52
C SER A 125 -3.52 -1.25 -2.30
N TRP A 126 -3.68 -2.10 -3.30
CA TRP A 126 -4.94 -2.27 -4.01
C TRP A 126 -6.02 -2.93 -3.14
N ALA A 127 -5.65 -3.97 -2.40
CA ALA A 127 -6.56 -4.60 -1.43
C ALA A 127 -7.00 -3.60 -0.34
N LEU A 128 -6.10 -2.70 0.08
CA LEU A 128 -6.45 -1.58 0.97
C LEU A 128 -7.51 -0.69 0.31
N SER A 129 -7.29 -0.21 -0.91
CA SER A 129 -8.25 0.66 -1.61
C SER A 129 -9.64 0.04 -1.65
N ASN A 130 -9.75 -1.25 -2.01
CA ASN A 130 -11.02 -1.97 -2.08
C ASN A 130 -11.65 -2.13 -0.68
N SER A 131 -10.85 -2.43 0.34
CA SER A 131 -11.32 -2.52 1.73
C SER A 131 -11.86 -1.17 2.24
N MET A 132 -11.18 -0.07 1.90
CA MET A 132 -11.60 1.29 2.26
C MET A 132 -12.89 1.72 1.56
N LEU A 133 -13.18 1.16 0.39
CA LEU A 133 -14.43 1.33 -0.35
C LEU A 133 -15.57 0.45 0.19
N GLY A 134 -15.27 -0.52 1.05
CA GLY A 134 -16.21 -1.55 1.49
C GLY A 134 -16.38 -2.71 0.49
N ASP A 135 -15.57 -2.75 -0.58
CA ASP A 135 -15.53 -3.85 -1.55
C ASP A 135 -14.64 -4.99 -1.03
N LEU A 136 -15.15 -5.73 -0.05
CA LEU A 136 -14.42 -6.83 0.57
C LEU A 136 -14.20 -8.00 -0.40
N GLN A 137 -15.12 -8.22 -1.35
CA GLN A 137 -14.95 -9.26 -2.38
C GLN A 137 -13.84 -8.87 -3.36
N GLY A 138 -13.76 -7.61 -3.76
CA GLY A 138 -12.67 -7.08 -4.56
C GLY A 138 -11.33 -7.19 -3.83
N ALA A 139 -11.27 -6.83 -2.55
CA ALA A 139 -10.06 -6.99 -1.73
C ALA A 139 -9.62 -8.46 -1.64
N GLN A 140 -10.58 -9.39 -1.44
CA GLN A 140 -10.33 -10.83 -1.44
C GLN A 140 -9.77 -11.34 -2.77
N ARG A 141 -10.38 -10.93 -3.88
CA ARG A 141 -9.94 -11.30 -5.23
C ARG A 141 -8.50 -10.85 -5.47
N VAL A 142 -8.19 -9.59 -5.18
CA VAL A 142 -6.84 -9.02 -5.33
C VAL A 142 -5.83 -9.78 -4.47
N ALA A 143 -6.14 -10.05 -3.21
CA ALA A 143 -5.28 -10.84 -2.33
C ALA A 143 -5.07 -12.28 -2.83
N GLY A 144 -6.13 -12.91 -3.35
CA GLY A 144 -6.06 -14.26 -3.92
C GLY A 144 -5.17 -14.32 -5.16
N GLU A 145 -5.27 -13.35 -6.06
CA GLU A 145 -4.39 -13.25 -7.23
C GLU A 145 -2.93 -13.02 -6.83
N ALA A 146 -2.69 -12.20 -5.82
CA ALA A 146 -1.35 -11.95 -5.30
C ALA A 146 -0.69 -13.22 -4.72
N LEU A 147 -1.45 -14.05 -4.00
CA LEU A 147 -0.96 -15.34 -3.48
C LEU A 147 -0.58 -16.32 -4.59
N LYS A 148 -1.25 -16.27 -5.74
CA LYS A 148 -0.94 -17.11 -6.91
C LYS A 148 0.30 -16.62 -7.65
N THR A 149 0.49 -15.31 -7.72
CA THR A 149 1.47 -14.67 -8.62
C THR A 149 2.77 -14.27 -7.93
N VAL A 150 2.75 -14.10 -6.61
CA VAL A 150 3.89 -13.59 -5.83
C VAL A 150 4.23 -14.57 -4.70
N PRO A 151 5.31 -15.37 -4.84
CA PRO A 151 5.79 -16.24 -3.77
C PRO A 151 6.13 -15.45 -2.50
N GLY A 152 5.63 -15.91 -1.35
CA GLY A 152 5.85 -15.24 -0.06
C GLY A 152 5.05 -13.95 0.14
N PHE A 153 4.08 -13.66 -0.72
CA PHE A 153 3.17 -12.54 -0.53
C PHE A 153 2.38 -12.66 0.77
N TRP A 154 2.32 -11.56 1.52
CA TRP A 154 1.57 -11.45 2.74
C TRP A 154 0.76 -10.15 2.72
N VAL A 155 -0.56 -10.27 2.88
CA VAL A 155 -1.43 -9.11 3.14
C VAL A 155 -1.45 -8.89 4.63
N HIS A 156 -1.09 -7.68 5.08
CA HIS A 156 -1.26 -7.34 6.47
C HIS A 156 -2.77 -7.36 6.81
N PRO A 157 -3.21 -8.13 7.81
CA PRO A 157 -4.60 -8.14 8.29
C PRO A 157 -5.14 -6.78 8.80
N LEU A 158 -4.34 -5.70 8.77
CA LEU A 158 -4.67 -4.37 9.31
C LEU A 158 -5.25 -3.39 8.28
N GLN A 159 -5.70 -3.84 7.11
CA GLN A 159 -6.30 -2.93 6.12
C GLN A 159 -7.70 -2.40 6.48
N ARG A 160 -8.25 -2.82 7.62
CA ARG A 160 -9.11 -2.08 8.56
C ARG A 160 -9.40 -3.04 9.72
N PRO A 161 -9.01 -2.75 10.98
CA PRO A 161 -9.31 -3.63 12.12
C PRO A 161 -10.81 -3.96 12.24
N SER A 162 -11.69 -3.01 11.90
CA SER A 162 -13.15 -3.13 12.02
C SER A 162 -13.87 -3.76 10.82
N PHE A 163 -13.18 -4.13 9.74
CA PHE A 163 -13.79 -4.71 8.52
C PHE A 163 -13.10 -6.00 8.07
N PHE A 164 -12.65 -6.76 9.05
CA PHE A 164 -12.02 -8.03 8.82
C PHE A 164 -12.99 -9.02 8.17
N ALA A 165 -12.68 -9.53 6.97
CA ALA A 165 -13.49 -10.57 6.32
C ALA A 165 -13.08 -11.95 6.87
N PRO A 166 -13.90 -12.62 7.72
CA PRO A 166 -13.49 -13.85 8.41
C PRO A 166 -13.17 -15.00 7.45
N GLN A 167 -13.68 -14.96 6.22
CA GLN A 167 -13.45 -15.98 5.19
C GLN A 167 -12.01 -15.98 4.67
N LEU A 168 -11.29 -14.84 4.71
CA LEU A 168 -9.88 -14.78 4.32
C LEU A 168 -8.99 -15.57 5.28
N LEU A 169 -9.25 -15.54 6.59
CA LEU A 169 -8.51 -16.34 7.58
C LEU A 169 -8.62 -17.84 7.32
N ARG A 170 -9.78 -18.31 6.84
CA ARG A 170 -9.98 -19.73 6.51
C ARG A 170 -9.19 -20.16 5.26
N GLN A 171 -8.90 -19.22 4.36
CA GLN A 171 -8.09 -19.45 3.16
C GLN A 171 -6.59 -19.22 3.39
N ILE A 172 -6.22 -18.49 4.46
CA ILE A 172 -4.85 -18.47 5.00
C ILE A 172 -4.58 -19.83 5.68
N ARG A 173 -4.44 -20.88 4.86
CA ARG A 173 -3.74 -22.12 5.24
C ARG A 173 -2.33 -22.01 4.72
N MET A 174 -1.39 -21.59 5.57
CA MET A 174 0.02 -21.48 5.21
C MET A 174 0.88 -22.34 6.15
N PRO A 175 0.92 -23.67 5.99
CA PRO A 175 2.01 -24.45 6.55
C PRO A 175 3.28 -24.08 5.78
N GLY A 176 4.19 -23.32 6.41
CA GLY A 176 5.59 -23.20 5.97
C GLY A 176 6.06 -21.86 5.42
N TYR A 177 5.22 -20.84 5.26
CA TYR A 177 5.62 -19.60 4.54
C TYR A 177 5.74 -18.33 5.39
N LEU A 178 5.44 -18.38 6.69
CA LEU A 178 5.71 -17.27 7.60
C LEU A 178 6.85 -17.64 8.54
N ALA A 179 7.83 -16.74 8.69
CA ALA A 179 8.87 -16.87 9.71
C ALA A 179 8.21 -17.13 11.08
N PRO A 180 8.77 -18.00 11.94
CA PRO A 180 8.16 -18.39 13.22
C PRO A 180 7.76 -17.21 14.12
N SER A 181 8.46 -16.07 14.01
CA SER A 181 8.15 -14.84 14.74
C SER A 181 6.79 -14.25 14.35
N PHE A 182 6.43 -14.27 13.06
CA PHE A 182 5.16 -13.74 12.55
C PHE A 182 3.96 -14.61 12.95
N HIS A 183 4.16 -15.92 13.13
CA HIS A 183 3.12 -16.82 13.64
C HIS A 183 2.63 -16.41 15.03
N SER A 184 3.52 -16.00 15.93
CA SER A 184 3.13 -15.67 17.32
C SER A 184 2.35 -14.36 17.43
N CYS A 185 2.76 -13.32 16.69
CA CYS A 185 2.06 -12.04 16.62
C CYS A 185 0.70 -12.17 15.93
N THR A 186 0.65 -12.90 14.80
CA THR A 186 -0.59 -13.12 14.05
C THR A 186 -1.59 -13.95 14.86
N ARG A 187 -1.13 -15.01 15.54
CA ARG A 187 -1.97 -15.88 16.39
C ARG A 187 -2.57 -15.14 17.58
N LYS A 188 -1.76 -14.36 18.31
CA LYS A 188 -2.25 -13.59 19.47
C LYS A 188 -3.34 -12.59 19.06
N TRP A 189 -3.18 -11.96 17.91
CA TRP A 189 -4.12 -10.97 17.41
C TRP A 189 -5.44 -11.59 16.90
N VAL A 190 -5.38 -12.68 16.12
CA VAL A 190 -6.59 -13.42 15.66
C VAL A 190 -7.43 -13.90 16.85
N LEU A 191 -6.79 -14.29 17.95
CA LEU A 191 -7.48 -14.71 19.18
C LEU A 191 -8.10 -13.55 19.98
N GLN A 192 -7.67 -12.31 19.75
CA GLN A 192 -8.16 -11.12 20.47
C GLN A 192 -9.28 -10.38 19.72
N GLU A 193 -9.28 -10.40 18.39
CA GLU A 193 -10.17 -9.57 17.56
C GLU A 193 -11.35 -10.33 16.93
N VAL A 194 -11.33 -11.67 16.91
CA VAL A 194 -12.51 -12.46 16.50
C VAL A 194 -13.43 -12.56 17.71
N PRO A 195 -14.62 -11.93 17.71
CA PRO A 195 -15.59 -12.16 18.77
C PRO A 195 -15.83 -13.65 18.85
N HIS A 196 -15.71 -14.22 20.04
CA HIS A 196 -16.13 -15.60 20.30
C HIS A 196 -17.65 -15.67 20.15
N GLY A 197 -18.14 -15.64 18.91
CA GLY A 197 -19.50 -16.07 18.59
C GLY A 197 -19.60 -17.51 19.03
N ASP A 198 -20.58 -17.76 19.90
CA ASP A 198 -20.77 -18.96 20.70
C ASP A 198 -19.99 -20.19 20.21
N ALA A 199 -19.01 -20.56 21.01
CA ALA A 199 -18.20 -21.76 20.88
C ALA A 199 -19.01 -23.03 21.16
N SER A 200 -20.12 -23.23 20.44
CA SER A 200 -20.81 -24.50 20.36
C SER A 200 -20.61 -25.08 18.95
N GLY A 201 -19.48 -25.79 18.76
CA GLY A 201 -19.44 -26.89 17.80
C GLY A 201 -18.29 -26.98 16.79
N ALA A 202 -17.41 -25.98 16.67
CA ALA A 202 -16.27 -26.09 15.74
C ALA A 202 -14.93 -25.95 16.48
N SER A 203 -14.39 -27.09 16.92
CA SER A 203 -12.97 -27.23 17.20
C SER A 203 -12.18 -26.82 15.96
N MET A 204 -11.53 -25.64 15.98
CA MET A 204 -10.47 -25.34 15.01
C MET A 204 -9.24 -26.13 15.43
N ASP A 205 -9.13 -27.33 14.90
CA ASP A 205 -7.95 -28.18 15.07
C ASP A 205 -6.81 -27.61 14.20
N PHE A 206 -5.96 -26.77 14.81
CA PHE A 206 -4.71 -26.32 14.21
C PHE A 206 -3.69 -27.44 14.39
N GLY A 207 -3.79 -28.47 13.56
CA GLY A 207 -2.87 -29.60 13.55
C GLY A 207 -1.42 -29.11 13.46
N VAL A 208 -0.72 -29.13 14.59
CA VAL A 208 0.73 -29.02 14.65
C VAL A 208 1.25 -30.40 14.30
N ALA A 209 1.82 -30.56 13.10
CA ALA A 209 2.56 -31.77 12.79
C ALA A 209 3.72 -31.88 13.79
N PRO A 210 3.90 -33.02 14.48
CA PRO A 210 5.06 -33.22 15.34
C PRO A 210 6.31 -33.17 14.47
N VAL A 211 7.26 -32.36 14.89
CA VAL A 211 8.62 -32.35 14.33
C VAL A 211 9.28 -33.64 14.79
N GLY A 212 9.40 -34.59 13.87
CA GLY A 212 10.26 -35.78 14.00
C GLY A 212 11.53 -35.57 13.19
#